data_AF-A0A8C2CSZ6-F1
#
_entry.id   AF-A0A8C2CSZ6-F1
#
_cell.length_a   1.000
_cell.length_b   1.000
_cell.length_c   1.000
_cell.angle_alpha   90.00
_cell.angle_beta   90.00
_cell.angle_gamma   90.00
#
_symmetry.space_group_name_H-M   'P 1'
#
loop_
_entity.id
_entity.type
_entity.pdbx_description
1 polymer ?
#
loop_
_entity_poly.entity_id
_entity_poly.type
_entity_poly.pdbx_seq_one_letter_code
_entity_poly.pdbx_strand_id
1 'polypeptide(L)'
;MGRKVTLATCSLNQWALDFEGNLTRILKSIEIAKQKGTTVPFGDGVLSTKDTCLGSEICAELWNPRSPHVDMGLDGIEIFTNSSASYHELRKADHRVNLVKSATTKSGGIYLFANQKGCDGDRLYYDGCAMIAINGDIVARGAQFSLKDVEVVSATLDLEDVRSYRGERCHPHMHKPYQRIKTDFSLSDCDDRCLPTHQPVEWIFHTPEEEISLGPACWLWDYLRRSGQAGFLLPLSGGVDSSSTACIVYSMCVQICRAVKDGNSQVLEDVQRVVSDSSYRPEDPRELCGRLFTTCYMASENSSEDTRNRAKDLAAQIGSNHLNINIDMAVKGMLGIFSMVTGKWPQFRANGGSARENLALQNVQARIRMILAYLFAQLCLWAQGKPGGLLVLGSANVDESLTGYFTKYDCSSADINPIGGVSKMDLKCFLQYCVKRFQLTKNEWGICFFS
;
A
#
# COMPACT_ATOMS: atom_id res chain seq x y z
N MET A 1 13.57 40.35 -14.03
CA MET A 1 14.61 39.40 -13.57
C MET A 1 13.89 38.32 -12.79
N GLY A 2 14.06 37.06 -13.17
CA GLY A 2 13.37 35.93 -12.54
C GLY A 2 13.64 35.83 -11.04
N ARG A 3 12.65 35.35 -10.28
CA ARG A 3 12.78 35.02 -8.85
C ARG A 3 12.63 33.52 -8.70
N LYS A 4 13.77 32.83 -8.77
CA LYS A 4 13.83 31.38 -8.72
C LYS A 4 13.80 30.88 -7.28
N VAL A 5 12.96 29.89 -7.01
CA VAL A 5 12.82 29.25 -5.70
C VAL A 5 12.93 27.73 -5.88
N THR A 6 13.67 27.06 -5.01
CA THR A 6 13.69 25.59 -4.94
C THR A 6 12.76 25.13 -3.83
N LEU A 7 11.73 24.39 -4.22
CA LEU A 7 10.68 23.90 -3.33
C LEU A 7 10.74 22.38 -3.27
N ALA A 8 10.45 21.82 -2.10
CA ALA A 8 10.47 20.37 -1.88
C ALA A 8 9.21 19.90 -1.16
N THR A 9 8.73 18.73 -1.54
CA THR A 9 7.64 17.99 -0.89
C THR A 9 8.06 16.52 -0.71
N CYS A 10 7.30 15.74 0.04
CA CYS A 10 7.70 14.39 0.39
C CYS A 10 6.55 13.39 0.47
N SER A 11 6.92 12.14 0.20
CA SER A 11 6.17 10.94 0.59
C SER A 11 6.88 10.32 1.77
N LEU A 12 6.23 10.22 2.93
CA LEU A 12 6.84 9.71 4.15
C LEU A 12 6.08 8.51 4.68
N ASN A 13 6.82 7.48 5.08
CA ASN A 13 6.28 6.46 5.96
C ASN A 13 6.20 7.03 7.37
N GLN A 14 5.08 6.83 8.07
CA GLN A 14 4.84 7.44 9.38
C GLN A 14 5.97 7.13 10.38
N TRP A 15 6.54 5.93 10.29
CA TRP A 15 7.60 5.46 11.20
C TRP A 15 8.97 6.07 10.95
N ALA A 16 9.16 6.76 9.81
CA ALA A 16 10.34 7.56 9.58
C ALA A 16 10.34 8.86 10.41
N LEU A 17 9.22 9.21 11.03
CA LEU A 17 9.11 10.39 11.87
C LEU A 17 9.68 10.08 13.27
N ASP A 18 10.66 10.88 13.69
CA ASP A 18 11.19 10.91 15.05
C ASP A 18 10.13 11.46 16.02
N PHE A 19 9.15 10.65 16.39
CA PHE A 19 8.05 11.09 17.27
C PHE A 19 8.53 11.53 18.65
N GLU A 20 9.49 10.81 19.23
CA GLU A 20 9.99 11.09 20.58
C GLU A 20 10.83 12.37 20.61
N GLY A 21 11.77 12.52 19.68
CA GLY A 21 12.56 13.74 19.55
C GLY A 21 11.72 14.92 19.11
N ASN A 22 10.76 14.74 18.20
CA ASN A 22 9.84 15.83 17.82
C ASN A 22 8.96 16.27 18.99
N LEU A 23 8.38 15.33 19.75
CA LEU A 23 7.62 15.67 20.95
C LEU A 23 8.48 16.46 21.94
N THR A 24 9.70 15.99 22.20
CA THR A 24 10.64 16.66 23.10
C THR A 24 10.97 18.09 22.64
N ARG A 25 11.27 18.28 21.35
CA ARG A 25 11.53 19.61 20.76
C ARG A 25 10.31 20.52 20.82
N ILE A 26 9.12 20.00 20.53
CA ILE A 26 7.86 20.75 20.59
C ILE A 26 7.58 21.22 22.01
N LEU A 27 7.66 20.31 23.00
CA LEU A 27 7.47 20.64 24.40
C LEU A 27 8.47 21.71 24.86
N LYS A 28 9.73 21.60 24.43
CA LYS A 28 10.75 22.59 24.78
C LYS A 28 10.46 23.96 24.17
N SER A 29 10.04 24.00 22.90
CA SER A 29 9.63 25.25 22.24
C SER A 29 8.42 25.90 22.92
N ILE A 30 7.43 25.11 23.34
CA ILE A 30 6.27 25.60 24.10
C ILE A 30 6.71 26.19 25.45
N GLU A 31 7.62 25.53 26.17
CA GLU A 31 8.16 26.02 27.43
C GLU A 31 8.85 27.39 27.25
N ILE A 32 9.73 27.50 26.25
CA ILE A 32 10.43 28.76 25.92
C ILE A 32 9.43 29.86 25.54
N ALA A 33 8.43 29.55 24.72
CA ALA A 33 7.39 30.51 24.32
C ALA A 33 6.60 31.02 25.53
N LYS A 34 6.22 30.13 26.45
CA LYS A 34 5.53 30.50 27.70
C LYS A 34 6.39 31.37 28.61
N GLN A 35 7.67 31.03 28.80
CA GLN A 35 8.60 31.83 29.60
C GLN A 35 8.78 33.25 29.06
N LYS A 36 8.75 33.40 27.73
CA LYS A 36 8.84 34.69 27.05
C LYS A 36 7.51 35.45 26.96
N GLY A 37 6.41 34.90 27.51
CA GLY A 37 5.07 35.49 27.36
C GLY A 37 4.63 35.62 25.89
N THR A 38 5.16 34.77 25.01
CA THR A 38 4.93 34.87 23.56
C THR A 38 3.59 34.25 23.19
N THR A 39 2.82 34.93 22.35
CA THR A 39 1.62 34.40 21.69
C THR A 39 1.90 34.18 20.21
N VAL A 40 1.36 33.10 19.64
CA VAL A 40 1.44 32.82 18.19
C VAL A 40 0.05 32.90 17.55
N PRO A 41 -0.07 33.32 16.28
CA PRO A 41 -1.32 33.24 15.55
C PRO A 41 -1.79 31.78 15.42
N PHE A 42 -3.09 31.55 15.62
CA PHE A 42 -3.73 30.25 15.41
C PHE A 42 -5.04 30.46 14.64
N GLY A 43 -5.21 29.74 13.55
CA GLY A 43 -6.38 29.83 12.68
C GLY A 43 -6.00 30.08 11.23
N ASP A 44 -6.93 30.71 10.51
CA ASP A 44 -6.83 30.90 9.07
C ASP A 44 -5.96 32.12 8.71
N GLY A 45 -4.74 31.85 8.24
CA GLY A 45 -3.75 32.87 7.91
C GLY A 45 -2.71 32.35 6.93
N VAL A 46 -1.98 33.28 6.30
CA VAL A 46 -1.01 33.00 5.25
C VAL A 46 0.36 33.58 5.62
N LEU A 47 1.43 32.93 5.16
CA LEU A 47 2.80 33.37 5.41
C LEU A 47 3.25 34.31 4.29
N SER A 48 3.50 35.57 4.63
CA SER A 48 4.01 36.56 3.67
C SER A 48 5.50 36.76 3.91
N THR A 49 6.32 36.31 2.96
CA THR A 49 7.78 36.53 2.97
C THR A 49 8.12 37.84 2.25
N LYS A 50 9.42 38.14 2.10
CA LYS A 50 9.88 39.32 1.34
C LYS A 50 9.54 39.23 -0.14
N ASP A 51 9.44 38.03 -0.67
CA ASP A 51 9.45 37.74 -2.10
C ASP A 51 8.24 36.96 -2.62
N THR A 52 7.45 36.32 -1.74
CA THR A 52 6.25 35.55 -2.09
C THR A 52 5.26 35.44 -0.90
N CYS A 53 4.16 34.71 -1.11
CA CYS A 53 3.17 34.41 -0.08
C CYS A 53 2.72 32.95 -0.19
N LEU A 54 2.66 32.24 0.94
CA LEU A 54 2.32 30.83 1.04
C LEU A 54 1.02 30.62 1.83
N GLY A 55 0.17 29.73 1.32
CA GLY A 55 -1.03 29.23 1.99
C GLY A 55 -0.94 27.73 2.25
N SER A 56 -1.70 27.25 3.23
CA SER A 56 -1.81 25.83 3.56
C SER A 56 -3.23 25.35 3.35
N GLU A 57 -3.37 24.20 2.70
CA GLU A 57 -4.60 23.45 2.51
C GLU A 57 -4.37 22.07 3.13
N ILE A 58 -5.33 21.49 3.84
CA ILE A 58 -5.11 20.23 4.57
C ILE A 58 -5.95 19.13 3.95
N CYS A 59 -5.28 18.15 3.32
CA CYS A 59 -5.89 16.95 2.78
C CYS A 59 -7.22 17.25 2.08
N ALA A 60 -8.33 16.70 2.59
CA ALA A 60 -9.69 16.78 2.05
C ALA A 60 -10.17 18.18 1.66
N GLU A 61 -9.57 19.26 2.18
CA GLU A 61 -9.88 20.63 1.77
C GLU A 61 -9.73 20.86 0.25
N LEU A 62 -8.81 20.18 -0.42
CA LEU A 62 -8.66 20.24 -1.88
C LEU A 62 -9.91 19.75 -2.63
N TRP A 63 -10.66 18.81 -2.06
CA TRP A 63 -11.83 18.18 -2.68
C TRP A 63 -13.13 18.98 -2.48
N ASN A 64 -13.10 20.02 -1.64
CA ASN A 64 -14.30 20.80 -1.34
C ASN A 64 -14.75 21.62 -2.56
N PRO A 65 -16.06 21.85 -2.76
CA PRO A 65 -16.55 22.71 -3.85
C PRO A 65 -15.98 24.14 -3.80
N ARG A 66 -15.68 24.62 -2.59
CA ARG A 66 -15.00 25.88 -2.32
C ARG A 66 -13.72 25.60 -1.52
N SER A 67 -12.72 25.02 -2.18
CA SER A 67 -11.41 24.75 -1.57
C SER A 67 -10.67 26.05 -1.19
N PRO A 68 -9.87 26.05 -0.11
CA PRO A 68 -9.08 27.20 0.32
C PRO A 68 -8.20 27.83 -0.77
N HIS A 69 -7.58 27.03 -1.65
CA HIS A 69 -6.73 27.57 -2.72
C HIS A 69 -7.45 28.53 -3.68
N VAL A 70 -8.79 28.48 -3.77
CA VAL A 70 -9.58 29.41 -4.60
C VAL A 70 -9.50 30.81 -4.02
N ASP A 71 -9.87 30.95 -2.75
CA ASP A 71 -9.89 32.24 -2.05
C ASP A 71 -8.45 32.73 -1.81
N MET A 72 -7.50 31.83 -1.55
CA MET A 72 -6.08 32.17 -1.45
C MET A 72 -5.51 32.68 -2.78
N GLY A 73 -5.86 32.04 -3.90
CA GLY A 73 -5.46 32.49 -5.23
C GLY A 73 -5.98 33.89 -5.55
N LEU A 74 -7.25 34.18 -5.18
CA LEU A 74 -7.86 35.51 -5.32
C LEU A 74 -7.18 36.58 -4.46
N ASP A 75 -6.68 36.22 -3.26
CA ASP A 75 -5.90 37.13 -2.40
C ASP A 75 -4.41 37.22 -2.80
N GLY A 76 -4.00 36.57 -3.89
CA GLY A 76 -2.66 36.68 -4.46
C GLY A 76 -1.61 35.78 -3.80
N ILE A 77 -2.00 34.74 -3.06
CA ILE A 77 -1.07 33.72 -2.57
C ILE A 77 -0.50 32.96 -3.78
N GLU A 78 0.81 32.79 -3.86
CA GLU A 78 1.50 32.22 -5.04
C GLU A 78 1.82 30.73 -4.88
N ILE A 79 1.97 30.27 -3.62
CA ILE A 79 2.35 28.90 -3.29
C ILE A 79 1.30 28.30 -2.33
N PHE A 80 0.78 27.13 -2.69
CA PHE A 80 -0.13 26.33 -1.87
C PHE A 80 0.59 25.08 -1.40
N THR A 81 0.51 24.76 -0.11
CA THR A 81 1.01 23.49 0.44
C THR A 81 -0.15 22.63 0.87
N ASN A 82 -0.09 21.33 0.57
CA ASN A 82 -1.08 20.35 1.01
C ASN A 82 -0.42 19.15 1.67
N SER A 83 -0.63 19.02 2.98
CA SER A 83 -0.26 17.84 3.74
C SER A 83 -1.43 16.87 3.81
N SER A 84 -1.24 15.68 3.25
CA SER A 84 -2.28 14.65 3.13
C SER A 84 -1.94 13.35 3.86
N ALA A 85 -3.00 12.63 4.22
CA ALA A 85 -2.97 11.22 4.60
C ALA A 85 -4.04 10.50 3.76
N SER A 86 -3.87 10.53 2.44
CA SER A 86 -4.79 9.92 1.48
C SER A 86 -4.36 8.49 1.19
N TYR A 87 -5.16 7.53 1.66
CA TYR A 87 -4.93 6.11 1.44
C TYR A 87 -5.18 5.68 -0.03
N HIS A 88 -4.60 4.54 -0.41
CA HIS A 88 -4.75 3.88 -1.70
C HIS A 88 -6.19 3.43 -1.90
N GLU A 89 -6.74 3.80 -3.04
CA GLU A 89 -7.96 3.22 -3.56
C GLU A 89 -7.71 2.92 -5.02
N LEU A 90 -8.04 1.70 -5.43
CA LEU A 90 -7.73 1.20 -6.77
C LEU A 90 -8.30 2.17 -7.81
N ARG A 91 -7.43 2.70 -8.69
CA ARG A 91 -7.75 3.70 -9.75
C ARG A 91 -7.99 5.14 -9.27
N LYS A 92 -7.79 5.51 -8.00
CA LYS A 92 -8.06 6.89 -7.50
C LYS A 92 -6.96 7.91 -7.83
N ALA A 93 -5.76 7.47 -8.18
CA ALA A 93 -4.61 8.37 -8.31
C ALA A 93 -4.82 9.47 -9.38
N ASP A 94 -5.56 9.16 -10.45
CA ASP A 94 -5.90 10.09 -11.51
C ASP A 94 -6.73 11.29 -11.01
N HIS A 95 -7.73 11.06 -10.18
CA HIS A 95 -8.56 12.09 -9.58
C HIS A 95 -7.72 13.06 -8.76
N ARG A 96 -6.78 12.55 -7.97
CA ARG A 96 -5.89 13.38 -7.14
C ARG A 96 -4.99 14.26 -7.98
N VAL A 97 -4.32 13.70 -8.98
CA VAL A 97 -3.45 14.45 -9.89
C VAL A 97 -4.25 15.52 -10.64
N ASN A 98 -5.45 15.17 -11.12
CA ASN A 98 -6.31 16.09 -11.85
C ASN A 98 -6.81 17.25 -10.97
N LEU A 99 -7.10 17.02 -9.68
CA LEU A 99 -7.48 18.09 -8.75
C LEU A 99 -6.33 19.08 -8.52
N VAL A 100 -5.11 18.59 -8.29
CA VAL A 100 -3.91 19.45 -8.11
C VAL A 100 -3.62 20.26 -9.39
N LYS A 101 -3.70 19.62 -10.55
CA LYS A 101 -3.57 20.30 -11.84
C LYS A 101 -4.66 21.37 -12.00
N SER A 102 -5.93 21.02 -11.77
CA SER A 102 -7.06 21.94 -11.92
C SER A 102 -6.95 23.16 -10.99
N ALA A 103 -6.53 22.96 -9.73
CA ALA A 103 -6.32 24.03 -8.76
C ALA A 103 -5.34 25.09 -9.28
N THR A 104 -4.20 24.65 -9.82
CA THR A 104 -3.18 25.55 -10.36
C THR A 104 -3.50 26.06 -11.77
N THR A 105 -4.22 25.31 -12.60
CA THR A 105 -4.71 25.81 -13.89
C THR A 105 -5.68 26.97 -13.68
N LYS A 106 -6.63 26.85 -12.74
CA LYS A 106 -7.68 27.83 -12.51
C LYS A 106 -7.16 29.08 -11.79
N SER A 107 -6.41 28.89 -10.70
CA SER A 107 -5.95 30.01 -9.86
C SER A 107 -4.58 30.56 -10.25
N GLY A 108 -3.81 29.84 -11.07
CA GLY A 108 -2.36 30.05 -11.19
C GLY A 108 -1.65 29.74 -9.86
N GLY A 109 -0.33 29.61 -9.90
CA GLY A 109 0.48 29.37 -8.70
C GLY A 109 1.13 27.99 -8.67
N ILE A 110 1.88 27.77 -7.62
CA ILE A 110 2.63 26.55 -7.33
C ILE A 110 1.87 25.75 -6.27
N TYR A 111 1.73 24.44 -6.45
CA TYR A 111 1.06 23.57 -5.50
C TYR A 111 1.99 22.42 -5.11
N LEU A 112 2.28 22.32 -3.82
CA LEU A 112 3.06 21.23 -3.24
C LEU A 112 2.11 20.27 -2.54
N PHE A 113 2.07 19.03 -3.01
CA PHE A 113 1.30 17.97 -2.37
C PHE A 113 2.27 16.99 -1.70
N ALA A 114 2.11 16.80 -0.40
CA ALA A 114 2.82 15.82 0.42
C ALA A 114 1.83 14.77 0.92
N ASN A 115 2.25 13.51 1.01
CA ASN A 115 1.37 12.46 1.50
C ASN A 115 2.12 11.40 2.30
N GLN A 116 1.40 10.70 3.15
CA GLN A 116 1.91 9.48 3.74
C GLN A 116 2.11 8.39 2.67
N LYS A 117 3.08 7.49 2.88
CA LYS A 117 3.32 6.32 2.02
C LYS A 117 3.72 5.10 2.85
N GLY A 118 3.02 3.99 2.68
CA GLY A 118 3.21 2.77 3.46
C GLY A 118 1.98 2.38 4.26
N CYS A 119 2.07 1.30 5.03
CA CYS A 119 1.10 0.96 6.07
C CYS A 119 1.42 1.77 7.35
N ASP A 120 0.47 2.06 8.23
CA ASP A 120 0.73 2.68 9.55
C ASP A 120 0.31 1.84 10.75
N GLY A 121 -0.02 0.57 10.53
CA GLY A 121 -0.42 -0.36 11.58
C GLY A 121 -1.89 -0.78 11.50
N ASP A 122 -2.57 -0.43 10.41
CA ASP A 122 -3.92 -0.88 10.14
C ASP A 122 -4.06 -1.53 8.74
N ARG A 123 -5.31 -1.59 8.25
CA ARG A 123 -5.67 -2.20 6.96
C ARG A 123 -5.39 -1.30 5.76
N LEU A 124 -5.11 -0.02 5.98
CA LEU A 124 -4.90 0.97 4.93
C LEU A 124 -3.44 0.96 4.49
N TYR A 125 -3.26 1.27 3.22
CA TYR A 125 -1.96 1.57 2.65
C TYR A 125 -2.03 2.97 2.07
N TYR A 126 -1.13 3.86 2.46
CA TYR A 126 -1.03 5.20 1.88
C TYR A 126 -0.10 5.15 0.68
N ASP A 127 -0.51 5.77 -0.42
CA ASP A 127 0.11 5.61 -1.74
C ASP A 127 0.98 6.81 -2.16
N GLY A 128 1.40 7.67 -1.23
CA GLY A 128 2.34 8.76 -1.54
C GLY A 128 1.81 9.65 -2.66
N CYS A 129 2.48 9.61 -3.82
CA CYS A 129 2.26 10.52 -4.94
C CYS A 129 2.54 11.98 -4.59
N ALA A 130 3.58 12.24 -3.79
CA ALA A 130 4.05 13.59 -3.56
C ALA A 130 4.33 14.28 -4.91
N MET A 131 3.88 15.52 -5.08
CA MET A 131 3.99 16.18 -6.38
C MET A 131 4.11 17.70 -6.24
N ILE A 132 4.76 18.30 -7.22
CA ILE A 132 4.86 19.75 -7.36
C ILE A 132 4.23 20.11 -8.70
N ALA A 133 3.26 21.02 -8.67
CA ALA A 133 2.59 21.55 -9.84
C ALA A 133 2.79 23.06 -9.95
N ILE A 134 2.79 23.59 -11.17
CA ILE A 134 2.78 25.02 -11.45
C ILE A 134 1.83 25.29 -12.62
N ASN A 135 0.88 26.20 -12.44
CA ASN A 135 0.00 26.70 -13.51
C ASN A 135 -0.71 25.61 -14.36
N GLY A 136 -1.00 24.44 -13.78
CA GLY A 136 -1.64 23.31 -14.46
C GLY A 136 -0.72 22.17 -14.86
N ASP A 137 0.60 22.37 -14.80
CA ASP A 137 1.60 21.39 -15.18
C ASP A 137 2.25 20.76 -13.95
N ILE A 138 2.47 19.44 -14.00
CA ILE A 138 3.28 18.74 -13.01
C ILE A 138 4.75 18.91 -13.39
N VAL A 139 5.60 19.26 -12.43
CA VAL A 139 7.05 19.46 -12.65
C VAL A 139 7.92 18.49 -11.86
N ALA A 140 7.37 17.91 -10.79
CA ALA A 140 8.01 16.86 -10.02
C ALA A 140 6.96 15.90 -9.45
N ARG A 141 7.32 14.61 -9.37
CA ARG A 141 6.46 13.56 -8.84
C ARG A 141 7.27 12.52 -8.06
N GLY A 142 6.72 12.03 -6.97
CA GLY A 142 7.19 10.88 -6.21
C GLY A 142 6.50 9.59 -6.68
N ALA A 143 6.97 8.46 -6.18
CA ALA A 143 6.39 7.16 -6.48
C ALA A 143 5.04 6.96 -5.76
N GLN A 144 4.14 6.21 -6.39
CA GLN A 144 2.89 5.76 -5.77
C GLN A 144 3.16 4.61 -4.77
N PHE A 145 3.99 3.65 -5.18
CA PHE A 145 4.37 2.49 -4.36
C PHE A 145 5.89 2.38 -4.32
N SER A 146 6.47 2.26 -3.12
CA SER A 146 7.93 2.15 -2.96
C SER A 146 8.29 1.78 -1.52
N LEU A 147 9.32 0.96 -1.37
CA LEU A 147 9.86 0.53 -0.07
C LEU A 147 10.79 1.57 0.60
N LYS A 148 10.91 2.78 0.03
CA LYS A 148 11.63 3.89 0.66
C LYS A 148 10.76 4.52 1.75
N ASP A 149 11.25 4.50 2.98
CA ASP A 149 10.56 5.13 4.13
C ASP A 149 10.50 6.66 4.01
N VAL A 150 11.46 7.29 3.32
CA VAL A 150 11.47 8.72 3.02
C VAL A 150 11.74 8.91 1.53
N GLU A 151 10.88 9.66 0.86
CA GLU A 151 11.09 10.14 -0.50
C GLU A 151 10.81 11.62 -0.58
N VAL A 152 11.83 12.41 -0.94
CA VAL A 152 11.71 13.86 -1.14
C VAL A 152 11.82 14.14 -2.63
N VAL A 153 10.90 14.95 -3.15
CA VAL A 153 10.97 15.46 -4.52
C VAL A 153 11.05 16.97 -4.46
N SER A 154 11.87 17.55 -5.33
CA SER A 154 12.10 19.00 -5.38
C SER A 154 11.99 19.52 -6.80
N ALA A 155 11.69 20.81 -6.93
CA ALA A 155 11.67 21.52 -8.20
C ALA A 155 12.12 22.96 -7.98
N THR A 156 12.91 23.47 -8.93
CA THR A 156 13.26 24.89 -9.02
C THR A 156 12.33 25.58 -10.02
N LEU A 157 11.63 26.62 -9.57
CA LEU A 157 10.56 27.31 -10.30
C LEU A 157 10.74 28.82 -10.23
N ASP A 158 10.27 29.55 -11.25
CA ASP A 158 10.30 31.02 -11.26
C ASP A 158 8.94 31.59 -10.81
N LEU A 159 8.94 32.42 -9.76
CA LEU A 159 7.72 33.09 -9.31
C LEU A 159 7.16 34.06 -10.35
N GLU A 160 8.01 34.57 -11.27
CA GLU A 160 7.56 35.42 -12.36
C GLU A 160 6.68 34.65 -13.38
N ASP A 161 6.82 33.33 -13.49
CA ASP A 161 5.94 32.50 -14.33
C ASP A 161 4.51 32.46 -13.78
N VAL A 162 4.36 32.41 -12.44
CA VAL A 162 3.05 32.52 -11.77
C VAL A 162 2.42 33.88 -12.01
N ARG A 163 3.21 34.95 -11.82
CA ARG A 163 2.75 36.34 -11.97
C ARG A 163 2.33 36.63 -13.41
N SER A 164 3.11 36.19 -14.38
CA SER A 164 2.81 36.34 -15.80
C SER A 164 1.56 35.56 -16.20
N TYR A 165 1.46 34.29 -15.78
CA TYR A 165 0.28 33.45 -16.02
C TYR A 165 -1.01 34.07 -15.45
N ARG A 166 -0.96 34.63 -14.24
CA ARG A 166 -2.09 35.34 -13.65
C ARG A 166 -2.38 36.65 -14.37
N GLY A 167 -1.36 37.40 -14.79
CA GLY A 167 -1.54 38.64 -15.55
C GLY A 167 -2.26 38.46 -16.88
N GLU A 168 -2.09 37.31 -17.53
CA GLU A 168 -2.79 36.97 -18.78
C GLU A 168 -4.25 36.56 -18.59
N ARG A 169 -4.59 35.96 -17.43
CA ARG A 169 -5.84 35.19 -17.26
C ARG A 169 -6.76 35.68 -16.14
N CYS A 170 -6.22 36.34 -15.12
CA CYS A 170 -6.96 36.70 -13.93
C CYS A 170 -7.38 38.17 -13.99
N HIS A 171 -8.69 38.42 -13.90
CA HIS A 171 -9.22 39.77 -13.73
C HIS A 171 -9.22 40.16 -12.25
N PRO A 172 -8.92 41.43 -11.91
CA PRO A 172 -8.93 41.89 -10.53
C PRO A 172 -10.33 41.80 -9.92
N HIS A 173 -10.46 41.11 -8.79
CA HIS A 173 -11.68 41.01 -8.01
C HIS A 173 -11.41 41.43 -6.57
N MET A 174 -12.34 42.18 -5.97
CA MET A 174 -12.26 42.52 -4.55
C MET A 174 -12.60 41.28 -3.72
N HIS A 175 -11.59 40.75 -3.00
CA HIS A 175 -11.75 39.60 -2.10
C HIS A 175 -11.47 40.03 -0.65
N LYS A 176 -12.05 39.31 0.31
CA LYS A 176 -11.74 39.51 1.74
C LYS A 176 -10.29 39.05 1.99
N PRO A 177 -9.39 39.91 2.48
CA PRO A 177 -7.99 39.54 2.60
C PRO A 177 -7.77 38.50 3.70
N TYR A 178 -6.80 37.60 3.49
CA TYR A 178 -6.34 36.70 4.55
C TYR A 178 -5.51 37.46 5.59
N GLN A 179 -5.47 36.93 6.82
CA GLN A 179 -4.53 37.41 7.82
C GLN A 179 -3.09 37.06 7.38
N ARG A 180 -2.26 38.08 7.12
CA ARG A 180 -0.88 37.90 6.67
C ARG A 180 0.09 37.93 7.84
N ILE A 181 0.78 36.82 8.05
CA ILE A 181 1.88 36.69 9.02
C ILE A 181 3.16 37.09 8.30
N LYS A 182 3.63 38.31 8.58
CA LYS A 182 4.86 38.85 7.99
C LYS A 182 6.06 38.09 8.53
N THR A 183 6.82 37.50 7.62
CA THR A 183 7.99 36.69 7.94
C THR A 183 9.23 37.34 7.34
N ASP A 184 10.22 37.67 8.17
CA ASP A 184 11.49 38.25 7.74
C ASP A 184 12.41 37.19 7.11
N PHE A 185 11.96 36.66 5.97
CA PHE A 185 12.60 35.57 5.24
C PHE A 185 12.42 35.79 3.73
N SER A 186 13.36 35.29 2.93
CA SER A 186 13.31 35.31 1.46
C SER A 186 13.45 33.86 0.99
N LEU A 187 12.54 33.37 0.15
CA LEU A 187 12.64 32.02 -0.41
C LEU A 187 13.67 31.93 -1.54
N SER A 188 13.93 33.05 -2.21
CA SER A 188 14.91 33.20 -3.27
C SER A 188 16.11 34.02 -2.77
N ASP A 189 17.31 33.60 -3.18
CA ASP A 189 18.57 34.33 -2.98
C ASP A 189 19.13 34.85 -4.33
N CYS A 190 20.14 35.73 -4.28
CA CYS A 190 20.78 36.29 -5.46
C CYS A 190 21.47 35.24 -6.34
N ASP A 191 21.97 34.17 -5.71
CA ASP A 191 22.69 33.08 -6.37
C ASP A 191 21.74 32.15 -7.15
N ASP A 192 20.45 32.14 -6.79
CA ASP A 192 19.45 31.25 -7.40
C ASP A 192 19.08 31.65 -8.83
N ARG A 193 19.42 32.87 -9.25
CA ARG A 193 19.10 33.41 -10.59
C ARG A 193 19.62 32.55 -11.73
N CYS A 194 20.74 31.85 -11.52
CA CYS A 194 21.38 31.02 -12.52
C CYS A 194 20.86 29.57 -12.52
N LEU A 195 20.03 29.17 -11.55
CA LEU A 195 19.54 27.79 -11.47
C LEU A 195 18.62 27.45 -12.65
N PRO A 196 18.72 26.25 -13.23
CA PRO A 196 17.78 25.81 -14.26
C PRO A 196 16.39 25.59 -13.66
N THR A 197 15.35 26.01 -14.36
CA THR A 197 13.96 25.72 -13.98
C THR A 197 13.55 24.32 -14.44
N HIS A 198 12.76 23.64 -13.62
CA HIS A 198 12.22 22.33 -13.97
C HIS A 198 11.16 22.48 -15.06
N GLN A 199 11.20 21.56 -16.03
CA GLN A 199 10.26 21.51 -17.14
C GLN A 199 9.05 20.62 -16.78
N PRO A 200 7.88 20.85 -17.39
CA PRO A 200 6.72 19.96 -17.23
C PRO A 200 7.04 18.50 -17.52
N VAL A 201 6.47 17.60 -16.72
CA VAL A 201 6.58 16.15 -16.86
C VAL A 201 5.19 15.52 -17.01
N GLU A 202 5.08 14.53 -17.89
CA GLU A 202 3.85 13.75 -18.03
C GLU A 202 3.67 12.81 -16.84
N TRP A 203 2.44 12.74 -16.30
CA TRP A 203 2.11 11.77 -15.26
C TRP A 203 1.86 10.37 -15.86
N ILE A 204 2.62 9.37 -15.39
CA ILE A 204 2.50 7.98 -15.81
C ILE A 204 1.70 7.28 -14.72
N PHE A 205 0.49 6.88 -15.06
CA PHE A 205 -0.38 6.12 -14.16
C PHE A 205 -0.06 4.63 -14.25
N HIS A 206 -0.17 3.96 -13.12
CA HIS A 206 -0.17 2.50 -13.09
C HIS A 206 -1.47 1.94 -13.65
N THR A 207 -1.40 0.81 -14.34
CA THR A 207 -2.63 0.07 -14.69
C THR A 207 -3.24 -0.54 -13.41
N PRO A 208 -4.53 -0.91 -13.40
CA PRO A 208 -5.13 -1.54 -12.23
C PRO A 208 -4.38 -2.80 -11.77
N GLU A 209 -3.86 -3.60 -12.69
CA GLU A 209 -3.07 -4.79 -12.39
C GLU A 209 -1.71 -4.46 -11.77
N GLU A 210 -1.09 -3.35 -12.19
CA GLU A 210 0.13 -2.83 -11.58
C GLU A 210 -0.13 -2.32 -10.16
N GLU A 211 -1.23 -1.59 -9.94
CA GLU A 211 -1.62 -1.14 -8.60
C GLU A 211 -1.86 -2.35 -7.67
N ILE A 212 -2.56 -3.39 -8.13
CA ILE A 212 -2.77 -4.64 -7.36
C ILE A 212 -1.44 -5.36 -7.13
N SER A 213 -0.52 -5.33 -8.09
CA SER A 213 0.79 -5.93 -7.92
C SER A 213 1.64 -5.20 -6.89
N LEU A 214 1.53 -3.88 -6.77
CA LEU A 214 2.49 -3.05 -6.04
C LEU A 214 1.97 -2.64 -4.66
N GLY A 215 0.74 -2.16 -4.56
CA GLY A 215 0.15 -1.65 -3.31
C GLY A 215 0.07 -2.71 -2.21
N PRO A 216 -0.72 -3.80 -2.42
CA PRO A 216 -0.76 -4.93 -1.50
C PRO A 216 0.62 -5.54 -1.19
N ALA A 217 1.55 -5.53 -2.14
CA ALA A 217 2.90 -6.05 -1.93
C ALA A 217 3.71 -5.16 -0.97
N CYS A 218 3.69 -3.84 -1.15
CA CYS A 218 4.31 -2.90 -0.21
C CYS A 218 3.63 -2.95 1.17
N TRP A 219 2.31 -3.13 1.21
CA TRP A 219 1.57 -3.31 2.46
C TRP A 219 2.01 -4.57 3.21
N LEU A 220 2.13 -5.72 2.53
CA LEU A 220 2.63 -6.96 3.14
C LEU A 220 4.07 -6.79 3.66
N TRP A 221 4.93 -6.06 2.94
CA TRP A 221 6.30 -5.80 3.40
C TRP A 221 6.32 -5.01 4.71
N ASP A 222 5.56 -3.91 4.77
CA ASP A 222 5.45 -3.11 5.99
C ASP A 222 4.85 -3.92 7.15
N TYR A 223 3.83 -4.74 6.88
CA TYR A 223 3.23 -5.62 7.89
C TYR A 223 4.24 -6.63 8.42
N LEU A 224 4.97 -7.32 7.53
CA LEU A 224 5.94 -8.34 7.88
C LEU A 224 7.08 -7.75 8.73
N ARG A 225 7.76 -6.73 8.20
CA ARG A 225 8.95 -6.17 8.87
C ARG A 225 8.62 -5.57 10.24
N ARG A 226 7.36 -5.18 10.48
CA ARG A 226 6.93 -4.54 11.74
C ARG A 226 6.25 -5.48 12.73
N SER A 227 5.65 -6.57 12.25
CA SER A 227 5.00 -7.56 13.11
C SER A 227 5.98 -8.39 13.97
N GLY A 228 7.27 -8.37 13.63
CA GLY A 228 8.28 -9.24 14.24
C GLY A 228 8.15 -10.72 13.82
N GLN A 229 7.32 -11.02 12.82
CA GLN A 229 7.17 -12.36 12.28
C GLN A 229 8.26 -12.69 11.25
N ALA A 230 8.49 -13.97 11.03
CA ALA A 230 9.57 -14.47 10.19
C ALA A 230 9.15 -14.76 8.74
N GLY A 231 7.85 -14.64 8.43
CA GLY A 231 7.34 -14.85 7.08
C GLY A 231 5.83 -15.03 7.03
N PHE A 232 5.37 -15.69 5.97
CA PHE A 232 3.97 -15.92 5.66
C PHE A 232 3.65 -17.41 5.47
N LEU A 233 2.44 -17.81 5.86
CA LEU A 233 1.83 -19.09 5.47
C LEU A 233 0.57 -18.83 4.66
N LEU A 234 0.46 -19.42 3.47
CA LEU A 234 -0.74 -19.36 2.64
C LEU A 234 -1.33 -20.76 2.39
N PRO A 235 -2.58 -21.01 2.77
CA PRO A 235 -3.38 -22.10 2.24
C PRO A 235 -3.58 -21.95 0.71
N LEU A 236 -2.79 -22.66 -0.08
CA LEU A 236 -2.77 -22.54 -1.54
C LEU A 236 -3.67 -23.62 -2.16
N SER A 237 -4.81 -23.22 -2.72
CA SER A 237 -5.81 -24.16 -3.26
C SER A 237 -5.64 -24.49 -4.74
N GLY A 238 -4.79 -23.74 -5.46
CA GLY A 238 -4.68 -23.81 -6.93
C GLY A 238 -5.83 -23.13 -7.67
N GLY A 239 -6.64 -22.33 -6.96
CA GLY A 239 -7.65 -21.42 -7.51
C GLY A 239 -7.12 -20.00 -7.73
N VAL A 240 -7.94 -19.15 -8.35
CA VAL A 240 -7.57 -17.76 -8.72
C VAL A 240 -7.13 -16.93 -7.52
N ASP A 241 -7.87 -16.97 -6.42
CA ASP A 241 -7.67 -16.01 -5.31
C ASP A 241 -6.41 -16.31 -4.50
N SER A 242 -6.21 -17.57 -4.12
CA SER A 242 -4.98 -17.99 -3.45
C SER A 242 -3.76 -17.83 -4.37
N SER A 243 -3.92 -18.04 -5.69
CA SER A 243 -2.83 -17.79 -6.64
C SER A 243 -2.50 -16.29 -6.74
N SER A 244 -3.51 -15.42 -6.68
CA SER A 244 -3.32 -13.97 -6.68
C SER A 244 -2.57 -13.52 -5.43
N THR A 245 -2.95 -14.06 -4.27
CA THR A 245 -2.25 -13.80 -3.00
C THR A 245 -0.78 -14.22 -3.07
N ALA A 246 -0.50 -15.41 -3.64
CA ALA A 246 0.87 -15.88 -3.85
C ALA A 246 1.67 -14.98 -4.80
N CYS A 247 1.06 -14.50 -5.89
CA CYS A 247 1.69 -13.56 -6.83
C CYS A 247 2.00 -12.21 -6.17
N ILE A 248 1.17 -11.73 -5.24
CA ILE A 248 1.44 -10.50 -4.48
C ILE A 248 2.66 -10.69 -3.56
N VAL A 249 2.76 -11.82 -2.85
CA VAL A 249 3.96 -12.13 -2.03
C VAL A 249 5.21 -12.24 -2.91
N TYR A 250 5.10 -12.83 -4.10
CA TYR A 250 6.23 -12.88 -5.04
C TYR A 250 6.61 -11.48 -5.55
N SER A 251 5.63 -10.62 -5.86
CA SER A 251 5.88 -9.23 -6.23
C SER A 251 6.58 -8.45 -5.11
N MET A 252 6.19 -8.68 -3.85
CA MET A 252 6.89 -8.14 -2.69
C MET A 252 8.37 -8.55 -2.69
N CYS A 253 8.69 -9.82 -2.92
CA CYS A 253 10.07 -10.30 -3.01
C CYS A 253 10.84 -9.61 -4.15
N VAL A 254 10.22 -9.45 -5.32
CA VAL A 254 10.81 -8.72 -6.46
C VAL A 254 11.12 -7.27 -6.09
N GLN A 255 10.20 -6.58 -5.40
CA GLN A 255 10.41 -5.20 -4.95
C GLN A 255 11.53 -5.09 -3.93
N ILE A 256 11.64 -6.05 -3.00
CA ILE A 256 12.72 -6.11 -2.01
C ILE A 256 14.08 -6.27 -2.69
N CYS A 257 14.24 -7.27 -3.57
CA CYS A 257 15.48 -7.49 -4.33
C CYS A 257 15.87 -6.23 -5.11
N ARG A 258 14.90 -5.57 -5.75
CA ARG A 258 15.13 -4.33 -6.49
C ARG A 258 15.59 -3.20 -5.56
N ALA A 259 14.93 -3.00 -4.42
CA ALA A 259 15.30 -1.96 -3.46
C ALA A 259 16.72 -2.15 -2.91
N VAL A 260 17.11 -3.40 -2.60
CA VAL A 260 18.47 -3.74 -2.15
C VAL A 260 19.50 -3.51 -3.27
N LYS A 261 19.16 -3.85 -4.52
CA LYS A 261 20.00 -3.58 -5.69
C LYS A 261 20.18 -2.09 -5.93
N ASP A 262 19.14 -1.30 -5.71
CA ASP A 262 19.14 0.16 -5.82
C ASP A 262 19.82 0.86 -4.61
N GLY A 263 20.39 0.09 -3.67
CA GLY A 263 21.21 0.61 -2.57
C GLY A 263 20.42 1.03 -1.32
N ASN A 264 19.17 0.58 -1.14
CA ASN A 264 18.40 0.88 0.06
C ASN A 264 18.89 0.04 1.26
N SER A 265 19.69 0.66 2.14
CA SER A 265 20.26 0.01 3.33
C SER A 265 19.20 -0.41 4.35
N GLN A 266 18.17 0.42 4.56
CA GLN A 266 17.09 0.12 5.51
C GLN A 266 16.35 -1.17 5.12
N VAL A 267 16.04 -1.33 3.83
CA VAL A 267 15.39 -2.56 3.33
C VAL A 267 16.31 -3.77 3.49
N LEU A 268 17.61 -3.61 3.24
CA LEU A 268 18.58 -4.69 3.44
C LEU A 268 18.64 -5.15 4.91
N GLU A 269 18.74 -4.20 5.84
CA GLU A 269 18.76 -4.48 7.28
C GLU A 269 17.45 -5.16 7.74
N ASP A 270 16.31 -4.67 7.25
CA ASP A 270 15.00 -5.26 7.56
C ASP A 270 14.89 -6.70 7.03
N VAL A 271 15.35 -6.98 5.81
CA VAL A 271 15.37 -8.34 5.26
C VAL A 271 16.24 -9.26 6.10
N GLN A 272 17.48 -8.84 6.39
CA GLN A 272 18.43 -9.61 7.19
C GLN A 272 17.87 -9.95 8.57
N ARG A 273 17.15 -9.00 9.19
CA ARG A 273 16.44 -9.21 10.45
C ARG A 273 15.30 -10.22 10.32
N VAL A 274 14.44 -10.08 9.31
CA VAL A 274 13.30 -10.99 9.08
C VAL A 274 13.78 -12.42 8.82
N VAL A 275 14.82 -12.61 7.99
CA VAL A 275 15.38 -13.94 7.71
C VAL A 275 16.33 -14.45 8.80
N SER A 276 16.62 -13.63 9.81
CA SER A 276 17.58 -13.93 10.89
C SER A 276 18.99 -14.31 10.38
N ASP A 277 19.47 -13.63 9.34
CA ASP A 277 20.79 -13.85 8.72
C ASP A 277 21.39 -12.50 8.30
N SER A 278 22.36 -12.00 9.07
CA SER A 278 23.02 -10.71 8.85
C SER A 278 23.96 -10.68 7.64
N SER A 279 24.32 -11.85 7.09
CA SER A 279 25.17 -11.95 5.91
C SER A 279 24.38 -12.02 4.61
N TYR A 280 23.07 -12.29 4.72
CA TYR A 280 22.21 -12.49 3.58
C TYR A 280 21.99 -11.21 2.79
N ARG A 281 21.99 -11.35 1.46
CA ARG A 281 21.67 -10.29 0.51
C ARG A 281 20.76 -10.86 -0.58
N PRO A 282 19.50 -10.40 -0.68
CA PRO A 282 18.56 -10.96 -1.64
C PRO A 282 18.89 -10.51 -3.07
N GLU A 283 19.24 -11.46 -3.94
CA GLU A 283 19.48 -11.22 -5.38
C GLU A 283 18.41 -11.85 -6.27
N ASP A 284 18.00 -13.09 -5.96
CA ASP A 284 16.95 -13.81 -6.67
C ASP A 284 15.63 -13.75 -5.86
N PRO A 285 14.55 -13.15 -6.41
CA PRO A 285 13.24 -13.13 -5.77
C PRO A 285 12.70 -14.51 -5.40
N ARG A 286 13.04 -15.56 -6.15
CA ARG A 286 12.57 -16.93 -5.88
C ARG A 286 13.21 -17.51 -4.62
N GLU A 287 14.49 -17.23 -4.43
CA GLU A 287 15.24 -17.69 -3.25
C GLU A 287 14.76 -16.93 -2.00
N LEU A 288 14.57 -15.62 -2.10
CA LEU A 288 13.96 -14.82 -1.03
C LEU A 288 12.55 -15.32 -0.68
N CYS A 289 11.73 -15.59 -1.69
CA CYS A 289 10.39 -16.15 -1.52
C CYS A 289 10.44 -17.49 -0.77
N GLY A 290 11.41 -18.37 -1.07
CA GLY A 290 11.59 -19.64 -0.35
C GLY A 290 11.94 -19.48 1.13
N ARG A 291 12.58 -18.36 1.53
CA ARG A 291 12.86 -18.05 2.94
C ARG A 291 11.65 -17.47 3.66
N LEU A 292 10.89 -16.60 2.99
CA LEU A 292 9.82 -15.83 3.61
C LEU A 292 8.43 -16.48 3.49
N PHE A 293 8.24 -17.40 2.55
CA PHE A 293 6.90 -17.83 2.15
C PHE A 293 6.75 -19.34 2.14
N THR A 294 5.84 -19.82 2.99
CA THR A 294 5.40 -21.22 3.02
C THR A 294 4.00 -21.31 2.42
N THR A 295 3.82 -22.15 1.40
CA THR A 295 2.52 -22.46 0.81
C THR A 295 2.08 -23.85 1.24
N CYS A 296 0.78 -24.06 1.42
CA CYS A 296 0.24 -25.33 1.89
C CYS A 296 -1.00 -25.73 1.10
N TYR A 297 -0.92 -26.84 0.35
CA TYR A 297 -2.07 -27.48 -0.27
C TYR A 297 -2.66 -28.53 0.70
N MET A 298 -3.93 -28.38 1.05
CA MET A 298 -4.63 -29.23 2.02
C MET A 298 -5.73 -30.06 1.33
N ALA A 299 -5.32 -31.22 0.83
CA ALA A 299 -6.13 -32.16 0.06
C ALA A 299 -7.15 -32.89 0.94
N SER A 300 -8.32 -33.17 0.37
CA SER A 300 -9.32 -34.12 0.89
C SER A 300 -9.56 -35.24 -0.12
N GLU A 301 -10.28 -36.29 0.26
CA GLU A 301 -10.73 -37.37 -0.65
C GLU A 301 -11.43 -36.86 -1.93
N ASN A 302 -12.02 -35.66 -1.90
CA ASN A 302 -12.73 -35.06 -3.04
C ASN A 302 -11.89 -34.06 -3.85
N SER A 303 -10.61 -33.87 -3.52
CA SER A 303 -9.74 -32.91 -4.18
C SER A 303 -9.25 -33.44 -5.53
N SER A 304 -9.30 -32.61 -6.58
CA SER A 304 -8.84 -33.01 -7.91
C SER A 304 -7.32 -32.92 -8.04
N GLU A 305 -6.74 -33.85 -8.80
CA GLU A 305 -5.33 -33.89 -9.14
C GLU A 305 -4.86 -32.58 -9.82
N ASP A 306 -5.72 -31.98 -10.64
CA ASP A 306 -5.41 -30.72 -11.34
C ASP A 306 -5.19 -29.54 -10.39
N THR A 307 -6.04 -29.40 -9.36
CA THR A 307 -5.88 -28.30 -8.38
C THR A 307 -4.59 -28.44 -7.59
N ARG A 308 -4.23 -29.68 -7.25
CA ARG A 308 -2.98 -30.01 -6.56
C ARG A 308 -1.77 -29.68 -7.42
N ASN A 309 -1.78 -30.07 -8.69
CA ASN A 309 -0.68 -29.81 -9.61
C ASN A 309 -0.51 -28.32 -9.88
N ARG A 310 -1.60 -27.56 -10.06
CA ARG A 310 -1.51 -26.10 -10.19
C ARG A 310 -0.90 -25.41 -8.98
N ALA A 311 -1.30 -25.81 -7.76
CA ALA A 311 -0.74 -25.27 -6.53
C ALA A 311 0.77 -25.56 -6.43
N LYS A 312 1.16 -26.81 -6.73
CA LYS A 312 2.56 -27.25 -6.72
C LYS A 312 3.40 -26.51 -7.76
N ASP A 313 2.89 -26.39 -8.99
CA ASP A 313 3.59 -25.72 -10.10
C ASP A 313 3.79 -24.24 -9.81
N LEU A 314 2.77 -23.53 -9.31
CA LEU A 314 2.89 -22.14 -8.89
C LEU A 314 3.95 -22.00 -7.81
N ALA A 315 3.86 -22.81 -6.75
CA ALA A 315 4.78 -22.75 -5.63
C ALA A 315 6.25 -22.97 -6.07
N ALA A 316 6.48 -23.91 -7.00
CA ALA A 316 7.79 -24.16 -7.58
C ALA A 316 8.29 -22.97 -8.43
N GLN A 317 7.41 -22.34 -9.21
CA GLN A 317 7.77 -21.19 -10.03
C GLN A 317 8.17 -19.97 -9.18
N ILE A 318 7.39 -19.64 -8.14
CA ILE A 318 7.71 -18.51 -7.26
C ILE A 318 8.80 -18.84 -6.24
N GLY A 319 9.14 -20.11 -6.05
CA GLY A 319 10.19 -20.56 -5.13
C GLY A 319 9.76 -20.76 -3.67
N SER A 320 8.47 -20.74 -3.35
CA SER A 320 7.97 -20.89 -1.97
C SER A 320 8.23 -22.30 -1.41
N ASN A 321 8.38 -22.41 -0.08
CA ASN A 321 8.41 -23.71 0.60
C ASN A 321 7.02 -24.36 0.57
N HIS A 322 6.83 -25.42 -0.21
CA HIS A 322 5.51 -26.00 -0.48
C HIS A 322 5.22 -27.26 0.35
N LEU A 323 4.14 -27.24 1.11
CA LEU A 323 3.64 -28.36 1.90
C LEU A 323 2.41 -28.97 1.23
N ASN A 324 2.32 -30.30 1.27
CA ASN A 324 1.14 -31.04 0.84
C ASN A 324 0.62 -31.88 2.02
N ILE A 325 -0.61 -31.63 2.44
CA ILE A 325 -1.21 -32.24 3.62
C ILE A 325 -2.53 -32.90 3.23
N ASN A 326 -2.75 -34.12 3.69
CA ASN A 326 -4.05 -34.77 3.61
C ASN A 326 -4.83 -34.52 4.92
N ILE A 327 -6.06 -33.99 4.82
CA ILE A 327 -6.89 -33.64 5.98
C ILE A 327 -7.85 -34.75 6.41
N ASP A 328 -7.97 -35.84 5.64
CA ASP A 328 -9.02 -36.84 5.80
C ASP A 328 -8.94 -37.56 7.14
N MET A 329 -7.72 -37.78 7.68
CA MET A 329 -7.56 -38.35 9.02
C MET A 329 -8.14 -37.45 10.11
N ALA A 330 -7.90 -36.14 10.03
CA ALA A 330 -8.44 -35.17 10.98
C ALA A 330 -9.97 -35.05 10.83
N VAL A 331 -10.48 -35.05 9.60
CA VAL A 331 -11.92 -35.03 9.31
C VAL A 331 -12.60 -36.27 9.89
N LYS A 332 -12.07 -37.47 9.62
CA LYS A 332 -12.59 -38.73 10.15
C LYS A 332 -12.56 -38.77 11.68
N GLY A 333 -11.51 -38.24 12.30
CA GLY A 333 -11.43 -38.09 13.75
C GLY A 333 -12.57 -37.24 14.33
N MET A 334 -12.82 -36.06 13.74
CA MET A 334 -13.90 -35.17 14.17
C MET A 334 -15.30 -35.78 13.97
N LEU A 335 -15.52 -36.46 12.84
CA LEU A 335 -16.78 -37.16 12.57
C LEU A 335 -16.96 -38.38 13.49
N GLY A 336 -15.87 -39.06 13.85
CA GLY A 336 -15.86 -40.14 14.82
C GLY A 336 -16.37 -39.71 16.19
N ILE A 337 -15.91 -38.56 16.70
CA ILE A 337 -16.41 -37.99 17.96
C ILE A 337 -17.91 -37.70 17.88
N PHE A 338 -18.37 -37.06 16.79
CA PHE A 338 -19.79 -36.78 16.60
C PHE A 338 -20.64 -38.06 16.56
N SER A 339 -20.17 -39.09 15.84
CA SER A 339 -20.87 -40.37 15.71
C SER A 339 -20.90 -41.13 17.03
N MET A 340 -19.83 -41.06 17.84
CA MET A 340 -19.79 -41.70 19.16
C MET A 340 -20.83 -41.11 20.12
N VAL A 341 -21.08 -39.79 20.06
CA VAL A 341 -22.05 -39.11 20.94
C VAL A 341 -23.49 -39.23 20.43
N THR A 342 -23.70 -39.15 19.11
CA THR A 342 -25.05 -39.05 18.54
C THR A 342 -25.60 -40.37 17.97
N GLY A 343 -24.73 -41.37 17.78
CA GLY A 343 -25.06 -42.63 17.11
C GLY A 343 -25.32 -42.47 15.59
N LYS A 344 -25.03 -41.31 15.00
CA LYS A 344 -25.28 -41.02 13.58
C LYS A 344 -24.01 -40.62 12.85
N TRP A 345 -23.85 -41.16 11.64
CA TRP A 345 -22.77 -40.79 10.72
C TRP A 345 -23.33 -39.94 9.57
N PRO A 346 -23.01 -38.64 9.47
CA PRO A 346 -23.50 -37.80 8.38
C PRO A 346 -22.89 -38.22 7.03
N GLN A 347 -23.67 -38.11 5.96
CA GLN A 347 -23.23 -38.51 4.61
C GLN A 347 -23.24 -37.32 3.63
N PHE A 348 -22.33 -37.36 2.65
CA PHE A 348 -22.38 -36.40 1.53
C PHE A 348 -23.63 -36.62 0.69
N ARG A 349 -24.09 -35.57 -0.01
CA ARG A 349 -25.28 -35.65 -0.85
C ARG A 349 -25.15 -36.70 -1.95
N ALA A 350 -23.94 -36.88 -2.51
CA ALA A 350 -23.64 -37.91 -3.50
C ALA A 350 -23.84 -39.33 -2.96
N ASN A 351 -23.76 -39.52 -1.64
CA ASN A 351 -23.92 -40.80 -0.97
C ASN A 351 -25.30 -40.94 -0.28
N GLY A 352 -26.26 -40.07 -0.61
CA GLY A 352 -27.63 -40.13 -0.07
C GLY A 352 -27.91 -39.24 1.15
N GLY A 353 -26.94 -38.44 1.61
CA GLY A 353 -27.13 -37.52 2.73
C GLY A 353 -27.99 -36.29 2.41
N SER A 354 -28.59 -35.69 3.44
CA SER A 354 -29.38 -34.47 3.29
C SER A 354 -28.55 -33.23 2.93
N ALA A 355 -29.20 -32.16 2.48
CA ALA A 355 -28.53 -30.89 2.19
C ALA A 355 -27.79 -30.31 3.43
N ARG A 356 -28.35 -30.52 4.62
CA ARG A 356 -27.75 -30.08 5.89
C ARG A 356 -26.47 -30.86 6.20
N GLU A 357 -26.50 -32.18 6.05
CA GLU A 357 -25.33 -33.04 6.27
C GLU A 357 -24.21 -32.69 5.29
N ASN A 358 -24.56 -32.54 4.01
CA ASN A 358 -23.59 -32.19 2.99
C ASN A 358 -22.89 -30.86 3.30
N LEU A 359 -23.64 -29.81 3.66
CA LEU A 359 -23.08 -28.53 4.05
C LEU A 359 -22.22 -28.64 5.32
N ALA A 360 -22.68 -29.40 6.32
CA ALA A 360 -21.92 -29.60 7.55
C ALA A 360 -20.56 -30.30 7.29
N LEU A 361 -20.54 -31.32 6.43
CA LEU A 361 -19.31 -32.03 6.05
C LEU A 361 -18.33 -31.15 5.28
N GLN A 362 -18.82 -30.27 4.40
CA GLN A 362 -17.99 -29.28 3.72
C GLN A 362 -17.41 -28.26 4.70
N ASN A 363 -18.24 -27.77 5.63
CA ASN A 363 -17.82 -26.81 6.66
C ASN A 363 -16.76 -27.40 7.61
N VAL A 364 -16.88 -28.67 8.00
CA VAL A 364 -15.88 -29.35 8.84
C VAL A 364 -14.53 -29.40 8.14
N GLN A 365 -14.48 -29.78 6.86
CA GLN A 365 -13.25 -29.75 6.08
C GLN A 365 -12.67 -28.34 5.99
N ALA A 366 -13.50 -27.34 5.71
CA ALA A 366 -13.06 -25.94 5.62
C ALA A 366 -12.42 -25.44 6.92
N ARG A 367 -13.01 -25.74 8.08
CA ARG A 367 -12.48 -25.35 9.40
C ARG A 367 -11.24 -26.13 9.81
N ILE A 368 -11.15 -27.41 9.47
CA ILE A 368 -9.94 -28.21 9.73
C ILE A 368 -8.74 -27.64 8.97
N ARG A 369 -8.93 -27.17 7.73
CA ARG A 369 -7.86 -26.47 7.00
C ARG A 369 -7.37 -25.22 7.73
N MET A 370 -8.28 -24.46 8.34
CA MET A 370 -7.90 -23.30 9.16
C MET A 370 -7.07 -23.74 10.38
N ILE A 371 -7.52 -24.75 11.13
CA ILE A 371 -6.77 -25.27 12.28
C ILE A 371 -5.36 -25.70 11.88
N LEU A 372 -5.24 -26.43 10.77
CA LEU A 372 -3.94 -26.87 10.25
C LEU A 372 -3.09 -25.69 9.77
N ALA A 373 -3.67 -24.70 9.09
CA ALA A 373 -2.94 -23.51 8.65
C ALA A 373 -2.25 -22.80 9.84
N TYR A 374 -2.97 -22.57 10.94
CA TYR A 374 -2.39 -21.94 12.13
C TYR A 374 -1.39 -22.85 12.86
N LEU A 375 -1.64 -24.16 12.92
CA LEU A 375 -0.68 -25.10 13.50
C LEU A 375 0.66 -25.05 12.77
N PHE A 376 0.64 -25.09 11.43
CA PHE A 376 1.86 -24.99 10.63
C PHE A 376 2.46 -23.59 10.68
N ALA A 377 1.67 -22.53 10.77
CA ALA A 377 2.18 -21.17 10.88
C ALA A 377 2.99 -20.97 12.16
N GLN A 378 2.58 -21.62 13.25
CA GLN A 378 3.26 -21.57 14.54
C GLN A 378 4.45 -22.53 14.63
N LEU A 379 4.39 -23.71 14.00
CA LEU A 379 5.37 -24.79 14.24
C LEU A 379 6.24 -25.17 13.04
N CYS A 380 5.97 -24.69 11.82
CA CYS A 380 6.75 -25.08 10.64
C CYS A 380 8.21 -24.62 10.75
N LEU A 381 8.45 -23.39 11.20
CA LEU A 381 9.81 -22.87 11.42
C LEU A 381 10.49 -23.57 12.61
N TRP A 382 9.76 -23.82 13.70
CA TRP A 382 10.25 -24.61 14.83
C TRP A 382 10.72 -26.00 14.40
N ALA A 383 9.95 -26.69 13.55
CA ALA A 383 10.31 -28.00 13.02
C ALA A 383 11.58 -27.97 12.13
N GLN A 384 11.91 -26.81 11.58
CA GLN A 384 13.17 -26.56 10.83
C GLN A 384 14.31 -26.06 11.73
N GLY A 385 14.10 -25.94 13.05
CA GLY A 385 15.06 -25.38 13.99
C GLY A 385 15.26 -23.86 13.87
N LYS A 386 14.30 -23.16 13.26
CA LYS A 386 14.33 -21.70 13.05
C LYS A 386 13.45 -20.96 14.07
N PRO A 387 13.84 -19.76 14.51
CA PRO A 387 13.02 -18.93 15.39
C PRO A 387 11.85 -18.28 14.63
N GLY A 388 10.86 -17.78 15.38
CA GLY A 388 9.74 -17.00 14.86
C GLY A 388 8.52 -17.83 14.42
N GLY A 389 7.46 -17.11 14.06
CA GLY A 389 6.23 -17.65 13.49
C GLY A 389 5.93 -17.05 12.11
N LEU A 390 4.90 -17.58 11.46
CA LEU A 390 4.42 -17.10 10.17
C LEU A 390 3.06 -16.42 10.33
N LEU A 391 2.83 -15.34 9.59
CA LEU A 391 1.50 -14.74 9.44
C LEU A 391 0.68 -15.57 8.47
N VAL A 392 -0.52 -16.00 8.88
CA VAL A 392 -1.47 -16.70 8.01
C VAL A 392 -2.10 -15.68 7.06
N LEU A 393 -1.98 -15.92 5.76
CA LEU A 393 -2.59 -15.12 4.71
C LEU A 393 -3.96 -15.68 4.31
N GLY A 394 -4.95 -14.80 4.29
CA GLY A 394 -6.28 -15.05 3.74
C GLY A 394 -6.31 -14.85 2.24
N SER A 395 -7.32 -15.42 1.58
CA SER A 395 -7.54 -15.27 0.14
C SER A 395 -9.02 -15.10 -0.24
N ALA A 396 -9.84 -14.54 0.66
CA ALA A 396 -11.20 -14.16 0.33
C ALA A 396 -11.18 -12.86 -0.49
N ASN A 397 -11.90 -12.81 -1.61
CA ASN A 397 -12.07 -11.58 -2.40
C ASN A 397 -13.26 -10.74 -1.90
N VAL A 398 -13.39 -9.52 -2.40
CA VAL A 398 -14.42 -8.56 -1.92
C VAL A 398 -15.84 -9.03 -2.26
N ASP A 399 -16.04 -9.71 -3.39
CA ASP A 399 -17.36 -10.14 -3.86
C ASP A 399 -17.93 -11.27 -2.99
N GLU A 400 -17.09 -12.24 -2.64
CA GLU A 400 -17.42 -13.33 -1.70
C GLU A 400 -17.63 -12.80 -0.29
N SER A 401 -16.82 -11.84 0.14
CA SER A 401 -16.94 -11.20 1.45
C SER A 401 -18.26 -10.42 1.58
N LEU A 402 -18.65 -9.69 0.53
CA LEU A 402 -19.89 -8.92 0.47
C LEU A 402 -21.13 -9.82 0.52
N THR A 403 -21.11 -10.93 -0.20
CA THR A 403 -22.24 -11.87 -0.27
C THR A 403 -22.29 -12.83 0.91
N GLY A 404 -21.24 -12.90 1.73
CA GLY A 404 -21.12 -13.88 2.80
C GLY A 404 -20.89 -15.31 2.30
N TYR A 405 -20.38 -15.47 1.06
CA TYR A 405 -20.15 -16.77 0.44
C TYR A 405 -18.82 -17.39 0.92
N PHE A 406 -18.75 -17.72 2.21
CA PHE A 406 -17.62 -18.41 2.83
C PHE A 406 -18.07 -19.18 4.07
N THR A 407 -17.25 -20.13 4.54
CA THR A 407 -17.55 -20.81 5.81
C THR A 407 -16.99 -19.98 6.96
N LYS A 408 -17.86 -19.56 7.89
CA LYS A 408 -17.39 -18.85 9.09
C LYS A 408 -16.34 -19.69 9.84
N TYR A 409 -15.18 -19.07 10.10
CA TYR A 409 -13.99 -19.65 10.73
C TYR A 409 -13.25 -20.72 9.89
N ASP A 410 -13.37 -20.67 8.57
CA ASP A 410 -12.45 -21.38 7.67
C ASP A 410 -11.22 -20.52 7.32
N CYS A 411 -10.46 -20.89 6.28
CA CYS A 411 -9.30 -20.15 5.79
C CYS A 411 -9.61 -18.74 5.24
N SER A 412 -10.88 -18.31 5.15
CA SER A 412 -11.26 -16.91 4.97
C SER A 412 -10.89 -16.05 6.18
N SER A 413 -10.81 -16.66 7.38
CA SER A 413 -10.40 -16.01 8.63
C SER A 413 -8.91 -16.25 8.89
N ALA A 414 -8.09 -15.30 8.47
CA ALA A 414 -6.63 -15.33 8.58
C ALA A 414 -6.12 -14.10 9.37
N ASP A 415 -4.81 -14.00 9.60
CA ASP A 415 -4.24 -12.83 10.29
C ASP A 415 -4.42 -11.56 9.45
N ILE A 416 -4.13 -11.66 8.15
CA ILE A 416 -4.29 -10.58 7.18
C ILE A 416 -4.70 -11.13 5.80
N ASN A 417 -5.40 -10.30 5.01
CA ASN A 417 -5.87 -10.67 3.68
C ASN A 417 -5.55 -9.55 2.65
N PRO A 418 -4.51 -9.71 1.82
CA PRO A 418 -4.07 -8.66 0.89
C PRO A 418 -5.01 -8.46 -0.31
N ILE A 419 -5.97 -9.37 -0.54
CA ILE A 419 -6.93 -9.28 -1.65
C ILE A 419 -8.37 -9.06 -1.19
N GLY A 420 -8.60 -8.86 0.11
CA GLY A 420 -9.94 -8.71 0.69
C GLY A 420 -10.76 -7.55 0.13
N GLY A 421 -10.09 -6.52 -0.42
CA GLY A 421 -10.72 -5.37 -1.07
C GLY A 421 -10.72 -5.41 -2.60
N VAL A 422 -10.32 -6.52 -3.24
CA VAL A 422 -10.17 -6.62 -4.70
C VAL A 422 -11.27 -7.49 -5.30
N SER A 423 -11.84 -7.05 -6.43
CA SER A 423 -12.88 -7.79 -7.16
C SER A 423 -12.34 -9.05 -7.82
N LYS A 424 -13.18 -10.07 -7.97
CA LYS A 424 -12.84 -11.33 -8.65
C LYS A 424 -12.38 -11.09 -10.09
N MET A 425 -12.99 -10.10 -10.77
CA MET A 425 -12.63 -9.74 -12.14
C MET A 425 -11.22 -9.15 -12.20
N ASP A 426 -10.92 -8.21 -11.31
CA ASP A 426 -9.60 -7.60 -11.23
C ASP A 426 -8.51 -8.63 -10.88
N LEU A 427 -8.80 -9.59 -10.00
CA LEU A 427 -7.87 -10.69 -9.68
C LEU A 427 -7.55 -11.57 -10.90
N LYS A 428 -8.53 -11.84 -11.77
CA LYS A 428 -8.29 -12.59 -13.01
C LYS A 428 -7.38 -11.81 -13.97
N CYS A 429 -7.65 -10.52 -14.17
CA CYS A 429 -6.80 -9.65 -15.00
C CYS A 429 -5.38 -9.55 -14.43
N PHE A 430 -5.27 -9.39 -13.11
CA PHE A 430 -4.01 -9.37 -12.39
C PHE A 430 -3.19 -10.65 -12.59
N LEU A 431 -3.79 -11.85 -12.52
CA LEU A 431 -3.05 -13.09 -12.81
C LEU A 431 -2.53 -13.15 -14.24
N GLN A 432 -3.29 -12.67 -15.22
CA GLN A 432 -2.82 -12.59 -16.61
C GLN A 432 -1.65 -11.61 -16.75
N TYR A 433 -1.67 -10.51 -16.02
CA TYR A 433 -0.54 -9.59 -15.90
C TYR A 433 0.68 -10.30 -15.29
N CYS A 434 0.52 -11.04 -14.19
CA CYS A 434 1.61 -11.76 -13.53
C CYS A 434 2.29 -12.79 -14.43
N VAL A 435 1.52 -13.54 -15.24
CA VAL A 435 2.07 -14.49 -16.22
C VAL A 435 3.07 -13.79 -17.16
N LYS A 436 2.72 -12.61 -17.66
CA LYS A 436 3.60 -11.84 -18.55
C LYS A 436 4.75 -11.18 -17.78
N ARG A 437 4.45 -10.52 -16.66
CA ARG A 437 5.39 -9.68 -15.91
C ARG A 437 6.46 -10.47 -15.18
N PHE A 438 6.07 -11.62 -14.60
CA PHE A 438 6.93 -12.49 -13.80
C PHE A 438 7.35 -13.76 -14.53
N GLN A 439 6.99 -13.91 -15.81
CA GLN A 439 7.31 -15.06 -16.64
C GLN A 439 6.85 -16.40 -16.04
N LEU A 440 5.70 -16.37 -15.35
CA LEU A 440 5.07 -17.58 -14.81
C LEU A 440 4.45 -18.37 -15.97
N THR A 441 4.59 -19.69 -15.98
CA THR A 441 3.98 -20.53 -17.01
C THR A 441 2.46 -20.50 -16.88
N LYS A 442 1.78 -20.44 -18.03
CA LYS A 442 0.32 -20.29 -18.12
C LYS A 442 -0.45 -21.57 -17.76
N ASN A 443 0.17 -22.59 -17.15
CA ASN A 443 -0.47 -23.90 -16.87
C ASN A 443 -1.87 -23.65 -16.33
N GLU A 444 -2.87 -24.02 -17.15
CA GLU A 444 -4.24 -23.52 -17.17
C GLU A 444 -4.73 -23.04 -15.79
N TRP A 445 -4.52 -21.75 -15.49
CA TRP A 445 -4.80 -21.12 -14.19
C TRP A 445 -6.30 -21.06 -13.87
N GLY A 446 -7.10 -22.10 -14.11
CA GLY A 446 -8.55 -22.10 -13.93
C GLY A 446 -9.28 -20.98 -14.67
N ILE A 447 -8.61 -20.26 -15.61
CA ILE A 447 -9.17 -19.10 -16.32
C ILE A 447 -10.33 -19.54 -17.23
N CYS A 448 -10.44 -20.84 -17.52
CA CYS A 448 -11.54 -21.41 -18.32
C CYS A 448 -12.90 -21.49 -17.61
N PHE A 449 -13.06 -21.10 -16.34
CA PHE A 449 -14.34 -21.33 -15.64
C PHE A 449 -15.40 -20.22 -15.73
N PHE A 450 -15.12 -19.08 -16.36
CA PHE A 450 -16.10 -17.99 -16.51
C PHE A 450 -15.83 -17.11 -17.74
N SER A 451 -15.77 -17.73 -18.91
CA SER A 451 -16.07 -17.07 -20.19
C SER A 451 -17.57 -17.02 -20.42
#